data_AF-A0A429MIR4-F1
#
_entry.id   AF-A0A429MIR4-F1
#
_cell.length_a   1.000
_cell.length_b   1.000
_cell.length_c   1.000
_cell.angle_alpha   90.00
_cell.angle_beta   90.00
_cell.angle_gamma   90.00
#
_symmetry.space_group_name_H-M   'P 1'
#
loop_
_entity.id
_entity.type
_entity.pdbx_description
1 polymer ?
#
loop_
_entity_poly.entity_id
_entity_poly.type
_entity_poly.pdbx_seq_one_letter_code
_entity_poly.pdbx_strand_id
1 'polypeptide(L)'
;GGLSLSTVIALRDAGLPLPAALVLLSPWVDLSLSGNTIKTHAAQDAMLSEGWLAWCAKNYCGQKSATDPTCSPLYADLTGLPPILIHVGTEEVLLDDAKRLAEQTEKYGIPTNLKLYDQVGHVFQFHAGILKESNDSIECIRQFIDKHTASI
;
A
#
# COMPACT_ATOMS: atom_id res chain seq x y z
N GLY A 1 -4.82 0.86 1.50
CA GLY A 1 -3.45 0.48 1.86
C GLY A 1 -3.00 1.06 3.19
N GLY A 2 -2.67 2.35 3.25
CA GLY A 2 -2.03 2.99 4.42
C GLY A 2 -2.67 2.69 5.77
N LEU A 3 -4.00 2.84 5.90
CA LEU A 3 -4.71 2.54 7.14
C LEU A 3 -4.49 1.10 7.61
N SER A 4 -4.58 0.11 6.72
CA SER A 4 -4.37 -1.29 7.07
C SER A 4 -2.98 -1.53 7.66
N LEU A 5 -1.94 -0.91 7.08
CA LEU A 5 -0.58 -1.00 7.59
C LEU A 5 -0.45 -0.31 8.95
N SER A 6 -0.94 0.92 9.09
CA SER A 6 -0.95 1.67 10.35
C SER A 6 -1.71 0.95 11.46
N THR A 7 -2.82 0.29 11.14
CA THR A 7 -3.59 -0.50 12.11
C THR A 7 -2.79 -1.68 12.64
N VAL A 8 -2.10 -2.45 11.78
CA VAL A 8 -1.32 -3.60 12.27
C VAL A 8 -0.10 -3.15 13.07
N ILE A 9 0.54 -2.04 12.68
CA ILE A 9 1.59 -1.39 13.48
C ILE A 9 1.03 -1.06 14.88
N ALA A 10 -0.13 -0.42 14.96
CA ALA A 10 -0.75 -0.07 16.24
C ALA A 10 -1.13 -1.30 17.08
N LEU A 11 -1.62 -2.38 16.45
CA LEU A 11 -1.91 -3.64 17.14
C LEU A 11 -0.64 -4.25 17.75
N ARG A 12 0.46 -4.29 16.98
CA ARG A 12 1.76 -4.79 17.44
C ARG A 12 2.26 -3.98 18.63
N ASP A 13 2.25 -2.66 18.51
CA ASP A 13 2.76 -1.75 19.55
C ASP A 13 1.93 -1.84 20.84
N ALA A 14 0.64 -2.19 20.71
CA ALA A 14 -0.24 -2.45 21.84
C ALA A 14 -0.12 -3.88 22.42
N GLY A 15 0.72 -4.75 21.85
CA GLY A 15 0.85 -6.15 22.26
C GLY A 15 -0.39 -7.01 21.98
N LEU A 16 -1.22 -6.60 21.01
CA LEU A 16 -2.44 -7.30 20.64
C LEU A 16 -2.17 -8.37 19.55
N PRO A 17 -3.05 -9.37 19.41
CA PRO A 17 -2.92 -10.37 18.35
C PRO A 17 -2.88 -9.72 16.96
N LEU A 18 -1.93 -10.16 16.14
CA LEU A 18 -1.79 -9.71 14.76
C LEU A 18 -2.62 -10.57 13.81
N PRO A 19 -3.07 -10.03 12.67
CA PRO A 19 -3.70 -10.83 11.62
C PRO A 19 -2.66 -11.78 10.98
N ALA A 20 -3.17 -12.82 10.31
CA ALA A 20 -2.33 -13.81 9.63
C ALA A 20 -1.48 -13.21 8.50
N ALA A 21 -1.99 -12.19 7.81
CA ALA A 21 -1.32 -11.48 6.73
C ALA A 21 -1.97 -10.11 6.45
N LEU A 22 -1.30 -9.26 5.66
CA LEU A 22 -1.86 -8.01 5.12
C LEU A 22 -1.94 -8.07 3.59
N VAL A 23 -3.01 -7.49 3.04
CA VAL A 23 -3.16 -7.21 1.62
C VAL A 23 -3.32 -5.71 1.43
N LEU A 24 -2.45 -5.11 0.62
CA LEU A 24 -2.37 -3.68 0.39
C LEU A 24 -2.56 -3.39 -1.10
N LEU A 25 -3.72 -2.85 -1.45
CA LEU A 25 -4.03 -2.41 -2.81
C LEU A 25 -3.70 -0.93 -2.95
N SER A 26 -2.89 -0.61 -3.95
CA SER A 26 -2.44 0.74 -4.32
C SER A 26 -2.15 1.62 -3.09
N PRO A 27 -1.24 1.18 -2.20
CA PRO A 27 -1.16 1.77 -0.87
C PRO A 27 -0.53 3.16 -0.91
N TRP A 28 -1.27 4.17 -0.44
CA TRP A 28 -0.70 5.45 -0.05
C TRP A 28 -0.09 5.33 1.35
N VAL A 29 1.23 5.46 1.47
CA VAL A 29 1.98 5.27 2.73
C VAL A 29 2.95 6.40 3.05
N ASP A 30 3.09 7.35 2.13
CA ASP A 30 3.86 8.57 2.30
C ASP A 30 3.03 9.81 1.93
N LEU A 31 2.55 10.51 2.96
CA LEU A 31 1.78 11.74 2.82
C LEU A 31 2.64 12.96 2.49
N SER A 32 3.97 12.83 2.49
CA SER A 32 4.88 13.90 2.04
C SER A 32 4.97 14.02 0.52
N LEU A 33 4.40 13.04 -0.20
CA LEU A 33 4.41 12.96 -1.67
C LEU A 33 5.83 12.93 -2.25
N SER A 34 6.76 12.27 -1.56
CA SER A 34 8.17 12.27 -1.95
C SER A 34 8.52 11.23 -3.04
N GLY A 35 7.58 10.37 -3.43
CA GLY A 35 7.75 9.45 -4.56
C GLY A 35 7.85 10.18 -5.90
N ASN A 36 8.77 9.78 -6.77
CA ASN A 36 8.97 10.44 -8.06
C ASN A 36 7.75 10.24 -8.97
N THR A 37 7.07 9.09 -8.87
CA THR A 37 5.87 8.77 -9.65
C THR A 37 4.69 9.69 -9.37
N ILE A 38 4.68 10.42 -8.24
CA ILE A 38 3.72 11.50 -8.01
C ILE A 38 3.72 12.53 -9.15
N LYS A 39 4.91 12.82 -9.68
CA LYS A 39 5.10 13.80 -10.76
C LYS A 39 5.20 13.14 -12.12
N THR A 40 5.95 12.05 -12.25
CA THR A 40 6.21 11.44 -13.56
C THR A 40 5.00 10.70 -14.13
N HIS A 41 4.05 10.29 -13.27
CA HIS A 41 2.80 9.63 -13.70
C HIS A 41 1.56 10.53 -13.57
N ALA A 42 1.73 11.81 -13.27
CA ALA A 42 0.62 12.73 -13.03
C ALA A 42 -0.35 12.87 -14.23
N ALA A 43 0.12 12.60 -15.46
CA ALA A 43 -0.71 12.67 -16.66
C ALA A 43 -1.38 11.33 -17.01
N GLN A 44 -0.90 10.22 -16.42
CA GLN A 44 -1.36 8.85 -16.69
C GLN A 44 -2.42 8.42 -15.68
N ASP A 45 -2.32 8.86 -14.43
CA ASP A 45 -3.28 8.51 -13.39
C ASP A 45 -4.57 9.34 -13.55
N ALA A 46 -5.64 8.66 -14.00
CA ALA A 46 -6.93 9.30 -14.25
C ALA A 46 -7.73 9.59 -12.96
N MET A 47 -7.32 9.01 -11.82
CA MET A 47 -8.10 9.07 -10.57
C MET A 47 -7.46 9.98 -9.53
N LEU A 48 -6.13 9.98 -9.46
CA LEU A 48 -5.38 10.75 -8.47
C LEU A 48 -4.57 11.88 -9.11
N SER A 49 -4.50 13.01 -8.41
CA SER A 49 -3.61 14.12 -8.78
C SER A 49 -2.79 14.58 -7.57
N GLU A 50 -1.58 15.11 -7.82
CA GLU A 50 -0.70 15.65 -6.78
C GLU A 50 -1.41 16.70 -5.90
N GLY A 51 -2.16 17.62 -6.52
CA GLY A 51 -2.87 18.67 -5.80
C GLY A 51 -3.97 18.13 -4.87
N TRP A 52 -4.72 17.12 -5.31
CA TRP A 52 -5.73 16.46 -4.48
C TRP A 52 -5.10 15.68 -3.34
N LEU A 53 -4.03 14.92 -3.61
CA LEU A 53 -3.28 14.20 -2.58
C LEU A 53 -2.69 15.15 -1.54
N ALA A 54 -2.11 16.28 -1.96
CA ALA A 54 -1.55 17.29 -1.05
C ALA A 54 -2.63 17.89 -0.15
N TRP A 55 -3.81 18.17 -0.71
CA TRP A 55 -4.95 18.64 0.08
C TRP A 55 -5.41 17.59 1.10
N CYS A 56 -5.55 16.32 0.69
CA CYS A 56 -5.91 15.22 1.59
C CYS A 56 -4.87 15.05 2.72
N ALA A 57 -3.58 15.04 2.38
CA ALA A 57 -2.48 14.90 3.34
C ALA A 57 -2.51 16.01 4.39
N LYS A 58 -2.69 17.26 3.96
CA LYS A 58 -2.78 18.41 4.87
C LYS A 58 -3.94 18.26 5.86
N ASN A 59 -5.11 17.84 5.39
CA ASN A 59 -6.29 17.66 6.25
C ASN A 59 -6.15 16.45 7.19
N TYR A 60 -5.49 15.39 6.74
CA TYR A 60 -5.27 14.19 7.56
C TYR A 60 -4.20 14.39 8.65
N CYS A 61 -3.06 15.02 8.30
CA CYS A 61 -1.95 15.22 9.24
C CYS A 61 -2.26 16.26 10.34
N GLY A 62 -3.14 17.22 10.05
CA GLY A 62 -3.41 18.34 10.95
C GLY A 62 -2.12 19.14 11.23
N GLN A 63 -1.61 19.07 12.46
CA GLN A 63 -0.38 19.74 12.87
C GLN A 63 0.87 18.84 12.80
N LYS A 64 0.71 17.55 12.51
CA LYS A 64 1.84 16.61 12.42
C LYS A 64 2.61 16.81 11.13
N SER A 65 3.89 16.42 11.15
CA SER A 65 4.68 16.31 9.92
C SER A 65 4.03 15.30 8.97
N ALA A 66 4.09 15.57 7.67
CA ALA A 66 3.69 14.59 6.66
C ALA A 66 4.56 13.31 6.67
N THR A 67 5.74 13.36 7.30
CA THR A 67 6.62 12.20 7.52
C THR A 67 6.47 11.56 8.91
N ASP A 68 5.53 12.02 9.73
CA ASP A 68 5.23 11.39 11.03
C ASP A 68 4.77 9.94 10.80
N PRO A 69 5.38 8.93 11.45
CA PRO A 69 5.04 7.51 11.25
C PRO A 69 3.57 7.15 11.52
N THR A 70 2.87 7.93 12.34
CA THR A 70 1.43 7.73 12.62
C THR A 70 0.55 8.23 11.48
N CYS A 71 1.10 9.06 10.59
CA CYS A 71 0.45 9.56 9.39
C CYS A 71 0.93 8.82 8.14
N SER A 72 2.24 8.58 8.05
CA SER A 72 2.95 7.97 6.93
C SER A 72 3.67 6.71 7.39
N PRO A 73 3.00 5.54 7.36
CA PRO A 73 3.56 4.30 7.89
C PRO A 73 4.80 3.80 7.13
N LEU A 74 5.16 4.40 5.99
CA LEU A 74 6.45 4.13 5.33
C LEU A 74 7.66 4.42 6.23
N TYR A 75 7.51 5.35 7.18
CA TYR A 75 8.58 5.77 8.10
C TYR A 75 8.50 5.10 9.47
N ALA A 76 7.58 4.15 9.67
CA ALA A 76 7.42 3.43 10.93
C ALA A 76 8.41 2.26 11.05
N ASP A 77 8.65 1.81 12.29
CA ASP A 77 9.26 0.51 12.53
C ASP A 77 8.30 -0.59 12.06
N LEU A 78 8.75 -1.47 11.16
CA LEU A 78 7.96 -2.57 10.59
C LEU A 78 8.32 -3.93 11.20
N THR A 79 9.18 -3.97 12.22
CA THR A 79 9.61 -5.21 12.88
C THR A 79 8.41 -6.02 13.36
N GLY A 80 8.43 -7.33 13.10
CA GLY A 80 7.42 -8.27 13.61
C GLY A 80 6.04 -8.18 12.95
N LEU A 81 5.88 -7.41 11.86
CA LEU A 81 4.66 -7.46 11.06
C LEU A 81 4.50 -8.82 10.35
N PRO A 82 3.26 -9.26 10.08
CA PRO A 82 3.01 -10.52 9.39
C PRO A 82 3.29 -10.37 7.88
N PRO A 83 3.24 -11.47 7.09
CA PRO A 83 3.45 -11.43 5.65
C PRO A 83 2.55 -10.41 4.93
N ILE A 84 3.09 -9.75 3.91
CA ILE A 84 2.42 -8.65 3.19
C ILE A 84 2.33 -8.96 1.69
N LEU A 85 1.15 -8.77 1.11
CA LEU A 85 0.93 -8.71 -0.33
C LEU A 85 0.65 -7.26 -0.73
N ILE A 86 1.40 -6.73 -1.69
CA ILE A 86 1.24 -5.36 -2.20
C ILE A 86 0.91 -5.44 -3.68
N HIS A 87 -0.22 -4.88 -4.09
CA HIS A 87 -0.61 -4.77 -5.50
C HIS A 87 -0.63 -3.30 -5.91
N VAL A 88 -0.07 -3.00 -7.08
CA VAL A 88 -0.06 -1.63 -7.63
C VAL A 88 0.03 -1.70 -9.16
N GLY A 89 -0.65 -0.78 -9.83
CA GLY A 89 -0.55 -0.55 -11.27
C GLY A 89 0.70 0.24 -11.65
N THR A 90 1.24 -0.01 -12.85
CA THR A 90 2.43 0.70 -13.34
C THR A 90 2.16 2.15 -13.72
N GLU A 91 0.90 2.50 -14.02
CA GLU A 91 0.49 3.85 -14.42
C GLU A 91 0.02 4.71 -13.22
N GLU A 92 0.21 4.23 -11.98
CA GLU A 92 -0.19 4.93 -10.78
C GLU A 92 0.81 6.00 -10.34
N VAL A 93 0.31 7.11 -9.79
CA VAL A 93 1.15 8.08 -9.07
C VAL A 93 1.73 7.49 -7.78
N LEU A 94 1.05 6.51 -7.18
CA LEU A 94 1.47 5.82 -5.93
C LEU A 94 2.40 4.61 -6.17
N LEU A 95 2.87 4.40 -7.39
CA LEU A 95 3.79 3.28 -7.70
C LEU A 95 5.05 3.29 -6.82
N ASP A 96 5.68 4.45 -6.64
CA ASP A 96 6.88 4.57 -5.80
C ASP A 96 6.57 4.37 -4.31
N ASP A 97 5.36 4.67 -3.84
CA ASP A 97 4.96 4.35 -2.46
C ASP A 97 4.97 2.84 -2.22
N ALA A 98 4.37 2.09 -3.15
CA ALA A 98 4.34 0.63 -3.09
C ALA A 98 5.74 -0.01 -3.18
N LYS A 99 6.59 0.48 -4.11
CA LYS A 99 7.97 0.00 -4.26
C LYS A 99 8.83 0.29 -3.03
N ARG A 100 8.80 1.53 -2.53
CA ARG A 100 9.55 1.92 -1.34
C ARG A 100 9.09 1.16 -0.11
N LEU A 101 7.79 0.89 0.03
CA LEU A 101 7.30 0.03 1.11
C LEU A 101 7.87 -1.38 1.01
N ALA A 102 7.87 -1.99 -0.18
CA ALA A 102 8.46 -3.32 -0.37
C ALA A 102 9.95 -3.35 0.02
N GLU A 103 10.73 -2.35 -0.40
CA GLU A 103 12.14 -2.20 0.00
C GLU A 103 12.31 -2.04 1.51
N GLN A 104 11.43 -1.28 2.18
CA GLN A 104 11.48 -1.17 3.64
C GLN A 104 11.17 -2.50 4.30
N THR A 105 10.10 -3.19 3.89
CA THR A 105 9.72 -4.49 4.46
C THR A 105 10.83 -5.53 4.33
N GLU A 106 11.60 -5.51 3.24
CA GLU A 106 12.77 -6.38 3.06
C GLU A 106 13.86 -6.10 4.11
N LYS A 107 14.16 -4.83 4.41
CA LYS A 107 15.13 -4.45 5.45
C LYS A 107 14.73 -4.93 6.85
N TYR A 108 13.43 -5.05 7.11
CA TYR A 108 12.89 -5.58 8.36
C TYR A 108 12.69 -7.11 8.35
N GLY A 109 13.05 -7.78 7.25
CA GLY A 109 12.90 -9.24 7.12
C GLY A 109 11.44 -9.71 7.02
N ILE A 110 10.51 -8.83 6.61
CA ILE A 110 9.09 -9.16 6.52
C ILE A 110 8.82 -9.82 5.15
N PRO A 111 8.27 -11.06 5.12
CA PRO A 111 7.94 -11.73 3.87
C PRO A 111 6.93 -10.91 3.05
N THR A 112 7.40 -10.30 1.98
CA THR A 112 6.60 -9.36 1.19
C THR A 112 6.58 -9.74 -0.28
N ASN A 113 5.40 -9.73 -0.88
CA ASN A 113 5.18 -9.99 -2.29
C ASN A 113 4.64 -8.72 -2.95
N LEU A 114 5.48 -8.04 -3.72
CA LEU A 114 5.07 -6.90 -4.55
C LEU A 114 4.65 -7.40 -5.93
N LYS A 115 3.40 -7.10 -6.33
CA LYS A 115 2.85 -7.37 -7.65
C LYS A 115 2.60 -6.07 -8.39
N LEU A 116 3.33 -5.88 -9.48
CA LEU A 116 3.11 -4.81 -10.44
C LEU A 116 2.18 -5.31 -11.54
N TYR A 117 1.13 -4.55 -11.84
CA TYR A 117 0.20 -4.82 -12.93
C TYR A 117 0.41 -3.78 -14.03
N ASP A 118 0.73 -4.24 -15.24
CA ASP A 118 1.10 -3.38 -16.36
C ASP A 118 -0.12 -2.63 -16.92
N GLN A 119 0.08 -1.38 -17.34
CA GLN A 119 -0.89 -0.54 -18.06
C GLN A 119 -2.23 -0.33 -17.34
N VAL A 120 -2.25 -0.42 -16.01
CA VAL A 120 -3.43 -0.14 -15.18
C VAL A 120 -3.17 0.95 -14.16
N GLY A 121 -4.20 1.74 -13.86
CA GLY A 121 -4.17 2.85 -12.92
C GLY A 121 -4.62 2.50 -11.51
N HIS A 122 -4.91 3.54 -10.72
CA HIS A 122 -5.16 3.42 -9.29
C HIS A 122 -6.37 2.55 -8.95
N VAL A 123 -6.18 1.57 -8.06
CA VAL A 123 -7.20 0.60 -7.61
C VAL A 123 -7.93 -0.05 -8.78
N PHE A 124 -7.16 -0.50 -9.78
CA PHE A 124 -7.71 -1.12 -10.99
C PHE A 124 -8.66 -2.29 -10.70
N GLN A 125 -8.52 -2.97 -9.56
CA GLN A 125 -9.40 -4.05 -9.07
C GLN A 125 -10.88 -3.67 -9.04
N PHE A 126 -11.21 -2.38 -8.99
CA PHE A 126 -12.56 -1.88 -9.15
C PHE A 126 -13.24 -2.37 -10.46
N HIS A 127 -12.46 -2.72 -11.48
CA HIS A 127 -12.92 -3.24 -12.78
C HIS A 127 -12.93 -4.78 -12.86
N ALA A 128 -13.00 -5.47 -11.72
CA ALA A 128 -13.17 -6.92 -11.69
C ALA A 128 -14.41 -7.35 -12.50
N GLY A 129 -14.28 -8.45 -13.25
CA GLY A 129 -15.26 -8.91 -14.24
C GLY A 129 -15.13 -8.27 -15.61
N ILE A 130 -14.32 -7.20 -15.76
CA ILE A 130 -14.12 -6.48 -17.02
C ILE A 130 -12.65 -6.57 -17.47
N LEU A 131 -11.71 -6.13 -16.62
CA LEU A 131 -10.28 -6.17 -16.93
C LEU A 131 -9.65 -7.48 -16.45
N LYS A 132 -8.78 -8.06 -17.29
CA LYS A 132 -8.09 -9.31 -16.96
C LYS A 132 -7.18 -9.12 -15.75
N GLU A 133 -6.44 -8.02 -15.70
CA GLU A 133 -5.51 -7.66 -14.63
C GLU A 133 -6.25 -7.59 -13.29
N SER A 134 -7.46 -7.03 -13.29
CA SER A 134 -8.31 -6.95 -12.09
C SER A 134 -8.69 -8.33 -11.58
N ASN A 135 -9.11 -9.23 -12.48
CA ASN A 135 -9.44 -10.61 -12.11
C ASN A 135 -8.21 -11.36 -11.58
N ASP A 136 -7.06 -11.21 -12.24
CA ASP A 136 -5.81 -11.82 -11.82
C ASP A 136 -5.36 -11.28 -10.44
N SER A 137 -5.58 -9.99 -10.16
CA SER A 137 -5.34 -9.39 -8.85
C SER A 137 -6.24 -10.01 -7.79
N ILE A 138 -7.54 -10.11 -8.03
CA ILE A 138 -8.47 -10.72 -7.06
C ILE A 138 -8.14 -12.19 -6.81
N GLU A 139 -7.81 -12.96 -7.85
CA GLU A 139 -7.42 -14.35 -7.71
C GLU A 139 -6.10 -14.52 -6.94
N CYS A 140 -5.11 -13.66 -7.18
CA CYS A 140 -3.86 -13.68 -6.41
C CYS A 140 -4.10 -13.33 -4.92
N ILE A 141 -5.02 -12.40 -4.63
CA ILE A 141 -5.41 -12.06 -3.26
C ILE A 141 -6.06 -13.27 -2.58
N ARG A 142 -6.99 -13.95 -3.25
CA ARG A 142 -7.63 -15.18 -2.76
C ARG A 142 -6.59 -16.23 -2.39
N GLN A 143 -5.67 -16.55 -3.30
CA GLN A 143 -4.61 -17.53 -3.08
C GLN A 143 -3.69 -17.16 -1.91
N PHE A 144 -3.37 -15.87 -1.75
CA PHE A 144 -2.56 -15.38 -0.66
C PHE A 144 -3.27 -15.52 0.69
N ILE A 145 -4.56 -15.16 0.76
CA ILE A 145 -5.37 -15.33 1.96
C ILE A 145 -5.44 -16.82 2.32
N ASP A 146 -5.83 -17.69 1.38
CA ASP A 146 -5.93 -19.13 1.62
C ASP A 146 -4.63 -19.70 2.19
N LYS A 147 -3.48 -19.35 1.60
CA LYS A 147 -2.16 -19.79 2.05
C LYS A 147 -1.88 -19.43 3.51
N HIS A 148 -2.31 -18.25 3.95
CA HIS A 148 -2.00 -17.72 5.27
C HIS A 148 -3.09 -18.01 6.32
N THR A 149 -4.28 -18.44 5.92
CA THR A 149 -5.39 -18.78 6.84
C THR A 149 -5.75 -20.26 6.86
N ALA A 150 -5.20 -21.11 5.98
CA ALA A 150 -5.55 -22.54 5.88
C ALA A 150 -5.30 -23.39 7.15
N SER A 151 -4.55 -22.86 8.13
CA SER A 151 -4.16 -23.56 9.36
C SER A 151 -4.63 -22.89 10.64
N ILE A 152 -5.57 -21.94 10.53
CA ILE A 152 -6.19 -21.21 11.65
C ILE A 152 -7.59 -21.78 11.89
#